data_AF-A0A843DML9-F1
#
_entry.id   AF-A0A843DML9-F1
#
_cell.length_a   1.000
_cell.length_b   1.000
_cell.length_c   1.000
_cell.angle_alpha   90.00
_cell.angle_beta   90.00
_cell.angle_gamma   90.00
#
_symmetry.space_group_name_H-M   'P 1'
#
loop_
_entity.id
_entity.type
_entity.pdbx_description
1 polymer ?
#
loop_
_entity_poly.entity_id
_entity_poly.type
_entity_poly.pdbx_seq_one_letter_code
_entity_poly.pdbx_strand_id
1 'polypeptide(L)'
;MSDLQPLTAWTFISPCDIPDDVSEILVEGEKPVCAYKTIRDSAIFTNKRLIVRDAQGITGKKVEVYTLPYSSIVMYSTENAGRLDFDAEVEMWT
;
A
#
# COMPACT_ATOMS: atom_id res chain seq x y z
N MET A 1 -8.76 -26.91 8.10
CA MET A 1 -8.71 -25.48 8.41
C MET A 1 -7.80 -24.87 7.37
N SER A 2 -8.33 -24.09 6.43
CA SER A 2 -7.48 -23.41 5.45
C SER A 2 -6.67 -22.35 6.19
N ASP A 3 -5.35 -22.46 6.15
CA ASP A 3 -4.45 -21.45 6.71
C ASP A 3 -4.74 -20.11 6.03
N LEU A 4 -5.25 -19.16 6.80
CA LEU A 4 -5.39 -17.76 6.38
C LEU A 4 -3.99 -17.13 6.42
N GLN A 5 -3.11 -17.55 5.52
CA GLN A 5 -1.83 -16.87 5.35
C GLN A 5 -2.11 -15.49 4.75
N PRO A 6 -1.54 -14.40 5.31
CA PRO A 6 -1.64 -13.09 4.69
C PRO A 6 -1.06 -13.19 3.29
N LEU A 7 -1.88 -12.91 2.27
CA LEU A 7 -1.42 -12.92 0.88
C LEU A 7 -0.41 -11.78 0.65
N THR A 8 -0.52 -10.71 1.45
CA THR A 8 0.29 -9.51 1.38
C THR A 8 0.27 -8.77 2.72
N ALA A 9 1.44 -8.53 3.30
CA ALA A 9 1.63 -7.69 4.48
C ALA A 9 2.42 -6.43 4.09
N TRP A 10 1.96 -5.25 4.55
CA TRP A 10 2.64 -3.98 4.29
C TRP A 10 2.85 -3.20 5.58
N THR A 11 4.11 -2.82 5.82
CA THR A 11 4.51 -1.91 6.89
C THR A 11 4.51 -0.47 6.37
N PHE A 12 3.77 0.41 7.06
CA PHE A 12 3.64 1.83 6.76
C PHE A 12 4.44 2.64 7.77
N ILE A 13 5.38 3.43 7.27
CA ILE A 13 6.35 4.14 8.11
C ILE A 13 5.81 5.52 8.49
N SER A 14 5.42 6.31 7.49
CA SER A 14 4.97 7.68 7.72
C SER A 14 4.11 8.19 6.57
N PRO A 15 3.20 9.15 6.82
CA PRO A 15 2.49 9.86 5.76
C PRO A 15 3.48 10.53 4.80
N CYS A 16 3.15 10.55 3.51
CA CYS A 16 3.88 11.29 2.50
C CYS A 16 2.94 11.96 1.50
N ASP A 17 3.52 12.82 0.66
CA ASP A 17 2.79 13.37 -0.47
C ASP A 17 2.40 12.25 -1.44
N ILE A 18 1.27 12.45 -2.10
CA ILE A 18 0.82 11.55 -3.17
C ILE A 18 1.80 11.71 -4.34
N PRO A 19 2.42 10.62 -4.84
CA PRO A 19 3.34 10.72 -5.98
C PRO A 19 2.66 11.28 -7.23
N ASP A 20 3.29 12.23 -7.92
CA ASP A 20 2.73 12.89 -9.12
C ASP A 20 2.37 11.89 -10.23
N ASP A 21 3.19 10.85 -10.37
CA ASP A 21 3.04 9.79 -11.36
C ASP A 21 1.90 8.81 -11.06
N VAL A 22 1.26 8.89 -9.88
CA VAL A 22 0.06 8.09 -9.60
C VAL A 22 -1.07 8.44 -10.57
N SER A 23 -1.12 9.69 -11.03
CA SER A 23 -2.17 10.19 -11.91
C SER A 23 -2.24 9.44 -13.25
N GLU A 24 -1.12 8.85 -13.69
CA GLU A 24 -1.02 8.10 -14.95
C GLU A 24 -1.69 6.71 -14.87
N ILE A 25 -1.94 6.20 -13.66
CA ILE A 25 -2.47 4.83 -13.43
C ILE A 25 -3.86 4.80 -12.79
N LEU A 26 -4.44 5.96 -12.48
CA LEU A 26 -5.80 6.08 -11.96
C LEU A 26 -6.82 5.77 -13.06
N VAL A 27 -7.87 5.05 -12.71
CA VAL A 27 -9.01 4.84 -13.62
C VAL A 27 -10.06 5.95 -13.48
N GLU A 28 -11.01 6.01 -14.41
CA GLU A 28 -12.07 7.02 -14.38
C GLU A 28 -12.82 7.06 -13.04
N GLY A 29 -12.94 8.26 -12.44
CA GLY A 29 -13.58 8.48 -11.14
C GLY A 29 -12.77 7.96 -9.94
N GLU A 30 -11.57 7.41 -10.15
CA GLU A 30 -10.64 7.09 -9.08
C GLU A 30 -9.92 8.35 -8.61
N LYS A 31 -9.81 8.54 -7.30
CA LYS A 31 -9.14 9.68 -6.66
C LYS A 31 -8.22 9.18 -5.54
N PRO A 32 -6.97 9.64 -5.47
CA PRO A 32 -6.10 9.33 -4.35
C PRO A 32 -6.65 10.05 -3.10
N VAL A 33 -6.59 9.37 -1.96
CA VAL A 33 -7.06 9.86 -0.66
C VAL A 33 -5.89 10.21 0.23
N CYS A 34 -4.90 9.31 0.33
CA CYS A 34 -3.68 9.52 1.08
C CYS A 34 -2.56 8.59 0.59
N ALA A 35 -1.32 8.93 0.94
CA ALA A 35 -0.15 8.12 0.65
C ALA A 35 0.73 7.97 1.90
N TYR A 36 1.41 6.85 1.97
CA TYR A 36 2.32 6.49 3.04
C TYR A 36 3.60 5.89 2.47
N LYS A 37 4.73 6.20 3.10
CA LYS A 37 5.99 5.51 2.82
C LYS A 37 5.90 4.08 3.30
N THR A 38 6.37 3.17 2.47
CA THR A 38 6.62 1.78 2.86
C THR A 38 8.12 1.54 2.95
N ILE A 39 8.53 0.33 3.34
CA ILE A 39 9.95 -0.06 3.34
C ILE A 39 10.57 0.04 1.93
N ARG A 40 9.78 -0.15 0.87
CA ARG A 40 10.28 -0.15 -0.51
C ARG A 40 10.14 1.20 -1.19
N ASP A 41 8.93 1.78 -1.17
CA ASP A 41 8.67 3.05 -1.84
C ASP A 41 7.44 3.76 -1.26
N SER A 42 6.24 3.54 -1.82
CA SER A 42 5.01 4.21 -1.39
C SER A 42 3.78 3.34 -1.60
N ALA A 43 2.79 3.55 -0.75
CA ALA A 43 1.46 2.97 -0.86
C ALA A 43 0.42 4.10 -0.87
N ILE A 44 -0.47 4.06 -1.86
CA ILE A 44 -1.48 5.06 -2.11
C ILE A 44 -2.85 4.43 -1.91
N PHE A 45 -3.60 4.96 -0.94
CA PHE A 45 -5.00 4.62 -0.76
C PHE A 45 -5.83 5.52 -1.68
N THR A 46 -6.64 4.92 -2.54
CA THR A 46 -7.60 5.64 -3.37
C THR A 46 -9.01 5.46 -2.83
N ASN A 47 -10.01 6.03 -3.49
CA ASN A 47 -11.41 5.71 -3.21
C ASN A 47 -11.86 4.33 -3.75
N LYS A 48 -10.97 3.55 -4.39
CA LYS A 48 -11.31 2.25 -5.01
C LYS A 48 -10.43 1.08 -4.58
N ARG A 49 -9.13 1.32 -4.37
CA ARG A 49 -8.13 0.27 -4.13
C ARG A 49 -6.90 0.81 -3.43
N LEU A 50 -6.12 -0.09 -2.86
CA LEU A 50 -4.74 0.17 -2.49
C LEU A 50 -3.86 0.01 -3.74
N ILE A 51 -2.96 0.96 -3.96
CA ILE A 51 -1.90 0.88 -4.96
C ILE A 51 -0.58 0.89 -4.23
N VAL A 52 0.25 -0.14 -4.39
CA VAL A 52 1.59 -0.20 -3.80
C VAL A 52 2.62 -0.15 -4.91
N ARG A 53 3.55 0.80 -4.80
CA ARG A 53 4.65 0.96 -5.73
C ARG A 53 5.90 0.35 -5.12
N ASP A 54 6.69 -0.31 -5.95
CA ASP A 54 7.96 -0.92 -5.59
C ASP A 54 9.00 -0.54 -6.65
N ALA A 55 9.83 0.45 -6.34
CA ALA A 55 10.96 0.82 -7.18
C ALA A 55 12.07 -0.25 -7.09
N GLN A 56 12.14 -1.09 -8.11
CA GLN A 56 13.16 -2.13 -8.25
C GLN A 56 14.41 -1.64 -9.02
N GLY A 57 15.56 -2.19 -8.62
CA GLY A 57 16.83 -2.08 -9.33
C GLY A 57 17.73 -0.95 -8.82
N ILE A 58 19.02 -1.05 -9.17
CA ILE A 58 20.09 -0.15 -8.68
C ILE A 58 19.83 1.32 -9.06
N THR A 59 19.13 1.55 -10.18
CA THR A 59 18.81 2.90 -10.69
C THR A 59 17.42 3.40 -10.28
N GLY A 60 16.59 2.57 -9.62
CA GLY A 60 15.21 2.89 -9.25
C GLY A 60 14.25 3.16 -10.41
N LYS A 61 14.67 2.96 -11.68
CA LYS A 61 13.86 3.28 -12.86
C LYS A 61 12.75 2.28 -13.15
N LYS A 62 12.86 1.05 -12.64
CA LYS A 62 11.85 0.02 -12.86
C LYS A 62 10.90 0.04 -11.67
N VAL A 63 9.68 0.52 -11.87
CA VAL A 63 8.66 0.49 -10.83
C VAL A 63 7.71 -0.66 -11.09
N GLU A 64 7.58 -1.56 -10.12
CA GLU A 64 6.52 -2.56 -10.08
C GLU A 64 5.34 -2.00 -9.29
N VAL A 65 4.12 -2.24 -9.78
CA VAL A 65 2.89 -1.73 -9.16
C VAL A 65 1.97 -2.89 -8.83
N TYR A 66 1.61 -3.00 -7.56
CA TYR A 66 0.60 -3.91 -7.06
C TYR A 66 -0.70 -3.16 -6.82
N THR A 67 -1.82 -3.75 -7.21
CA THR A 67 -3.14 -3.17 -6.98
C THR A 67 -4.02 -4.15 -6.23
N LEU A 68 -4.60 -3.70 -5.11
CA LEU A 68 -5.49 -4.49 -4.28
C LEU A 68 -6.85 -3.77 -4.17
N PRO A 69 -7.84 -4.17 -4.99
CA PRO A 69 -9.21 -3.67 -4.87
C PRO A 69 -9.77 -3.88 -3.48
N TYR A 70 -10.47 -2.89 -2.92
CA TYR A 70 -11.06 -3.06 -1.59
C TYR A 70 -12.13 -4.16 -1.56
N SER A 71 -12.82 -4.38 -2.68
CA SER A 71 -13.82 -5.45 -2.81
C SER A 71 -13.25 -6.86 -2.74
N SER A 72 -11.94 -7.05 -2.95
CA SER A 72 -11.30 -8.35 -2.82
C SER A 72 -10.73 -8.60 -1.43
N ILE A 73 -10.82 -7.64 -0.50
CA ILE A 73 -10.31 -7.81 0.87
C ILE A 73 -11.40 -8.49 1.70
N VAL A 74 -11.15 -9.72 2.14
CA VAL A 74 -12.07 -10.49 2.99
C VAL A 74 -11.79 -10.29 4.48
N MET A 75 -10.56 -9.93 4.84
CA MET A 75 -10.15 -9.62 6.21
C MET A 75 -8.97 -8.64 6.20
N TYR A 76 -8.84 -7.85 7.27
CA TYR A 76 -7.70 -6.98 7.49
C TYR A 76 -7.39 -6.89 8.99
N SER A 77 -6.14 -6.59 9.30
CA SER A 77 -5.61 -6.38 10.64
C SER A 77 -4.73 -5.14 10.64
N THR A 78 -4.79 -4.33 11.69
CA THR A 78 -4.01 -3.10 11.83
C THR A 78 -3.27 -3.10 13.16
N GLU A 79 -1.99 -2.76 13.14
CA GLU A 79 -1.18 -2.54 14.33
C GLU A 79 -0.72 -1.08 14.36
N ASN A 80 -0.96 -0.40 15.49
CA ASN A 80 -0.58 1.01 15.65
C ASN A 80 0.88 1.12 16.10
N ALA A 81 1.55 2.18 15.66
CA ALA A 81 2.85 2.57 16.17
C ALA A 81 2.81 2.73 17.70
N GLY A 82 3.75 2.07 18.37
CA GLY A 82 3.96 2.13 19.80
C GLY A 82 4.80 3.36 20.22
N ARG A 83 5.16 3.41 21.51
CA ARG A 83 5.96 4.52 22.04
C ARG A 83 7.45 4.43 21.69
N LEU A 84 7.90 3.25 21.25
CA LEU A 84 9.30 2.93 20.89
C LEU A 84 9.43 2.39 19.46
N ASP A 85 8.32 1.94 18.87
CA ASP A 85 8.23 1.49 17.49
C ASP A 85 7.33 2.48 16.74
N PHE A 86 7.88 3.16 15.74
CA PHE A 86 7.22 4.30 15.10
C PHE A 86 6.44 3.90 13.84
N ASP A 87 6.54 2.64 13.42
CA ASP A 87 5.88 2.14 12.23
C ASP A 87 4.51 1.56 12.59
N ALA A 88 3.55 1.68 11.68
CA ALA A 88 2.24 1.06 11.78
C ALA A 88 2.10 -0.01 10.69
N GLU A 89 1.46 -1.12 10.99
CA GLU A 89 1.34 -2.24 10.05
C GLU A 89 -0.11 -2.47 9.64
N VAL A 90 -0.33 -2.80 8.37
CA VAL A 90 -1.61 -3.32 7.91
C VAL A 90 -1.39 -4.61 7.12
N GLU A 91 -2.10 -5.63 7.54
CA GLU A 91 -2.17 -6.92 6.88
C GLU A 91 -3.54 -7.09 6.22
N MET A 92 -3.56 -7.66 5.02
CA MET A 92 -4.79 -7.86 4.25
C MET A 92 -4.84 -9.27 3.67
N TRP A 93 -6.04 -9.85 3.68
CA TRP A 93 -6.33 -11.17 3.14
C TRP A 93 -7.40 -11.05 2.07
N THR A 94 -7.28 -11.84 1.01
CA THR A 94 -8.21 -11.91 -0.13
C THR A 94 -8.87 -13.28 -0.25
#